data_AF-A0AAJ3B2P0-F1
#
_entry.id   AF-A0AAJ3B2P0-F1
#
_cell.length_a   1.000
_cell.length_b   1.000
_cell.length_c   1.000
_cell.angle_alpha   90.00
_cell.angle_beta   90.00
_cell.angle_gamma   90.00
#
_symmetry.space_group_name_H-M   'P 1'
#
loop_
_entity.id
_entity.type
_entity.pdbx_description
1 polymer ?
#
loop_
_entity_poly.entity_id
_entity_poly.type
_entity_poly.pdbx_seq_one_letter_code
_entity_poly.pdbx_strand_id
1 'polypeptide(L)'
;MEKVIAFDAASMQFRVYFPKCETILASVRALPVRRFHKDWNEPYWIAGADVNTASALANLAFNNDFIVCSVAAEKIQAALSGVAERNIKGMKAAGTLSCFEVRTAYNESIVAMLKSCAASTMDSTKTWKLPVHTSSIRIVISLVRDYGLSIDPSVLESAQSVLKKNAADGFIDVCREVDAVIELCESRIAQSTPRAMPPLAVLDTSIVANWMRGNAARREKSKEQASASRTGARAAQRAIDRGFEEEAALMNREQIAAVHRNLKALAGVCDGAATQDDVGFNGPDAKVGRGLALLPVLDSLQAALARAMLQKYTRQLGKEAIEQMS
;
A
#
# COMPACT_ATOMS: atom_id res chain seq x y z
N MET A 1 -34.12 19.66 21.39
CA MET A 1 -33.61 18.37 20.87
C MET A 1 -32.14 18.32 21.18
N GLU A 2 -31.72 17.32 21.95
CA GLU A 2 -30.31 17.11 22.25
C GLU A 2 -29.59 16.57 21.00
N LYS A 3 -28.27 16.78 20.93
CA LYS A 3 -27.43 16.23 19.87
C LYS A 3 -27.04 14.82 20.30
N VAL A 4 -27.61 13.80 19.67
CA VAL A 4 -27.43 12.41 20.10
C VAL A 4 -26.95 11.54 18.94
N ILE A 5 -25.94 10.72 19.18
CA ILE A 5 -25.52 9.63 18.29
C ILE A 5 -25.88 8.31 18.97
N ALA A 6 -26.79 7.56 18.36
CA ALA A 6 -27.21 6.24 18.78
C ALA A 6 -26.81 5.20 17.72
N PHE A 7 -26.74 3.93 18.14
CA PHE A 7 -26.51 2.81 17.23
C PHE A 7 -27.72 1.88 17.26
N ASP A 8 -28.29 1.61 16.10
CA ASP A 8 -29.39 0.69 15.93
C ASP A 8 -28.85 -0.69 15.55
N ALA A 9 -28.93 -1.62 16.50
CA ALA A 9 -28.42 -2.98 16.32
C ALA A 9 -29.20 -3.78 15.27
N ALA A 10 -30.49 -3.47 15.04
CA ALA A 10 -31.31 -4.21 14.08
C ALA A 10 -30.94 -3.86 12.64
N SER A 11 -30.69 -2.59 12.36
CA SER A 11 -30.28 -2.11 11.03
C SER A 11 -28.77 -2.04 10.84
N MET A 12 -27.99 -2.22 11.91
CA MET A 12 -26.53 -2.07 11.93
C MET A 12 -26.09 -0.69 11.41
N GLN A 13 -26.78 0.36 11.86
CA GLN A 13 -26.56 1.73 11.41
C GLN A 13 -26.53 2.71 12.59
N PHE A 14 -25.81 3.81 12.41
CA PHE A 14 -25.83 4.93 13.35
C PHE A 14 -27.02 5.84 13.06
N ARG A 15 -27.66 6.34 14.11
CA ARG A 15 -28.69 7.37 14.05
C ARG A 15 -28.16 8.65 14.69
N VAL A 16 -28.29 9.76 13.98
CA VAL A 16 -27.77 11.07 14.38
C VAL A 16 -28.95 12.03 14.50
N TYR A 17 -29.23 12.42 15.74
CA TYR A 17 -30.29 13.36 16.13
C TYR A 17 -29.67 14.70 16.47
N PHE A 18 -30.22 15.79 15.95
CA PHE A 18 -29.77 17.15 16.27
C PHE A 18 -30.82 18.19 15.88
N PRO A 19 -30.89 19.33 16.59
CA PRO A 19 -31.74 20.45 16.19
C PRO A 19 -31.28 21.01 14.85
N LYS A 20 -32.22 21.53 14.04
CA LYS A 20 -31.93 22.08 12.70
C LYS A 20 -30.91 23.22 12.80
N CYS A 21 -29.66 22.91 12.46
CA CYS A 21 -28.50 23.81 12.55
C CYS A 21 -27.65 23.61 11.30
N GLU A 22 -27.44 24.67 10.52
CA GLU A 22 -26.83 24.56 9.18
C GLU A 22 -25.36 24.10 9.24
N THR A 23 -24.63 24.49 10.30
CA THR A 23 -23.24 24.08 10.51
C THR A 23 -23.13 22.57 10.77
N ILE A 24 -23.96 22.04 11.66
CA ILE A 24 -24.03 20.59 11.95
C ILE A 24 -24.53 19.83 10.72
N LEU A 25 -25.50 20.40 10.01
CA LEU A 25 -26.05 19.80 8.80
C LEU A 25 -24.98 19.64 7.71
N ALA A 26 -24.05 20.59 7.58
CA ALA A 26 -22.91 20.46 6.67
C ALA A 26 -21.99 19.28 7.05
N SER A 27 -21.66 19.14 8.34
CA SER A 27 -20.84 18.03 8.83
C SER A 27 -21.54 16.67 8.67
N VAL A 28 -22.85 16.59 8.96
CA VAL A 28 -23.65 15.39 8.73
C VAL A 28 -23.76 15.08 7.24
N ARG A 29 -23.83 16.10 6.38
CA ARG A 29 -23.78 15.94 4.92
C ARG A 29 -22.42 15.45 4.40
N ALA A 30 -21.36 15.51 5.19
CA ALA A 30 -20.07 14.92 4.83
C ALA A 30 -19.96 13.43 5.19
N LEU A 31 -20.90 12.88 5.98
CA LEU A 31 -20.87 11.47 6.37
C LEU A 31 -21.01 10.54 5.15
N PRO A 32 -20.19 9.46 5.07
CA PRO A 32 -20.37 8.40 4.09
C PRO A 32 -21.71 7.68 4.28
N VAL A 33 -22.34 7.28 3.18
CA VAL A 33 -23.57 6.44 3.16
C VAL A 33 -24.66 6.96 4.12
N ARG A 34 -24.99 8.25 4.02
CA ARG A 34 -26.02 8.88 4.84
C ARG A 34 -27.41 8.88 4.19
N ARG A 35 -28.47 8.78 4.99
CA ARG A 35 -29.86 8.98 4.55
C ARG A 35 -30.63 9.78 5.59
N PHE A 36 -31.47 10.71 5.15
CA PHE A 36 -32.36 11.44 6.03
C PHE A 36 -33.66 10.67 6.23
N HIS A 37 -34.07 10.49 7.48
CA HIS A 37 -35.34 9.86 7.83
C HIS A 37 -36.26 10.91 8.46
N LYS A 38 -37.39 11.16 7.79
CA LYS A 38 -38.43 12.06 8.30
C LYS A 38 -39.42 11.21 9.10
N ASP A 39 -39.02 10.84 10.31
CA ASP A 39 -39.96 10.25 11.27
C ASP A 39 -40.92 11.34 11.80
N TRP A 40 -42.11 10.94 12.23
CA TRP A 40 -43.20 11.86 12.57
C TRP A 40 -42.95 12.59 13.89
N ASN A 41 -42.16 12.00 14.79
CA ASN A 41 -41.86 12.58 16.09
C ASN A 41 -40.51 13.30 16.12
N GLU A 42 -39.44 12.72 15.54
CA GLU A 42 -38.11 13.31 15.57
C GLU A 42 -37.32 12.98 14.29
N PRO A 43 -37.04 13.96 13.40
CA PRO A 43 -36.24 13.71 12.21
C PRO A 43 -34.79 13.39 12.57
N TYR A 44 -34.21 12.38 11.91
CA TYR A 44 -32.83 11.95 12.16
C TYR A 44 -32.10 11.56 10.87
N TRP A 45 -30.78 11.49 10.96
CA TRP A 45 -29.94 10.98 9.88
C TRP A 45 -29.46 9.58 10.23
N ILE A 46 -29.39 8.72 9.22
CA ILE A 46 -28.84 7.37 9.29
C ILE A 46 -27.48 7.39 8.61
N ALA A 47 -26.48 6.72 9.19
CA ALA A 47 -25.15 6.52 8.59
C ALA A 47 -24.69 5.07 8.75
N GLY A 48 -23.87 4.58 7.81
CA GLY A 48 -23.36 3.19 7.81
C GLY A 48 -22.41 2.88 8.98
N ALA A 49 -22.19 1.59 9.27
CA ALA A 49 -21.30 1.14 10.35
C ALA A 49 -19.84 0.87 9.90
N ASP A 50 -19.41 1.42 8.77
CA ASP A 50 -18.05 1.24 8.26
C ASP A 50 -17.03 2.15 8.99
N VAL A 51 -15.74 1.87 8.81
CA VAL A 51 -14.66 2.61 9.47
C VAL A 51 -14.66 4.10 9.13
N ASN A 52 -14.92 4.48 7.87
CA ASN A 52 -14.86 5.89 7.46
C ASN A 52 -16.00 6.65 8.13
N THR A 53 -17.18 6.03 8.19
CA THR A 53 -18.32 6.59 8.91
C THR A 53 -18.05 6.68 10.41
N ALA A 54 -17.48 5.65 11.04
CA ALA A 54 -17.13 5.68 12.46
C ALA A 54 -16.12 6.80 12.80
N SER A 55 -15.09 6.99 11.96
CA SER A 55 -14.13 8.08 12.12
C SER A 55 -14.80 9.46 11.96
N ALA A 56 -15.64 9.62 10.94
CA ALA A 56 -16.35 10.87 10.71
C ALA A 56 -17.35 11.19 11.84
N LEU A 57 -18.01 10.17 12.41
CA LEU A 57 -18.91 10.32 13.55
C LEU A 57 -18.17 10.67 14.84
N ALA A 58 -16.98 10.10 15.08
CA ALA A 58 -16.14 10.48 16.21
C ALA A 58 -15.76 11.97 16.15
N ASN A 59 -15.33 12.44 14.97
CA ASN A 59 -15.03 13.85 14.74
C ASN A 59 -16.27 14.74 14.85
N LEU A 60 -17.42 14.30 14.32
CA LEU A 60 -18.68 15.03 14.44
C LEU A 60 -19.06 15.20 15.92
N ALA A 61 -18.95 14.11 16.69
CA ALA A 61 -19.32 14.10 18.09
C ALA A 61 -18.46 15.04 18.92
N PHE A 62 -17.15 14.98 18.70
CA PHE A 62 -16.17 15.82 19.38
C PHE A 62 -16.35 17.30 19.05
N ASN A 63 -16.44 17.64 17.76
CA ASN A 63 -16.47 19.05 17.32
C ASN A 63 -17.80 19.76 17.57
N ASN A 64 -18.87 19.03 17.87
CA ASN A 64 -20.22 19.59 17.98
C ASN A 64 -20.92 19.18 19.28
N ASP A 65 -20.20 18.65 20.27
CA ASP A 65 -20.72 18.26 21.58
C ASP A 65 -21.91 17.29 21.48
N PHE A 66 -21.80 16.22 20.67
CA PHE A 66 -22.84 15.18 20.68
C PHE A 66 -22.70 14.28 21.90
N ILE A 67 -23.84 13.92 22.48
CA ILE A 67 -23.98 12.82 23.42
C ILE A 67 -23.92 11.52 22.60
N VAL A 68 -22.88 10.73 22.81
CA VAL A 68 -22.73 9.42 22.17
C VAL A 68 -23.22 8.35 23.14
N CYS A 69 -24.28 7.63 22.77
CA CYS A 69 -24.77 6.52 23.60
C CYS A 69 -23.68 5.45 23.73
N SER A 70 -23.63 4.74 24.86
CA SER A 70 -22.59 3.74 25.17
C SER A 70 -22.40 2.71 24.05
N VAL A 71 -23.50 2.15 23.52
CA VAL A 71 -23.48 1.19 22.42
C VAL A 71 -22.87 1.80 21.15
N ALA A 72 -23.17 3.07 20.85
CA ALA A 72 -22.59 3.76 19.70
C ALA A 72 -21.09 4.00 19.89
N ALA A 73 -20.67 4.40 21.11
CA ALA A 73 -19.27 4.60 21.45
C ALA A 73 -18.46 3.30 21.28
N GLU A 74 -18.98 2.18 21.79
CA GLU A 74 -18.37 0.86 21.64
C GLU A 74 -18.22 0.47 20.16
N LYS A 75 -19.24 0.70 19.33
CA LYS A 75 -19.19 0.37 17.90
C LYS A 75 -18.23 1.26 17.13
N ILE A 76 -18.19 2.56 17.44
CA ILE A 76 -17.21 3.49 16.87
C ILE A 76 -15.79 3.02 17.24
N GLN A 77 -15.55 2.75 18.51
CA GLN A 77 -14.24 2.27 18.99
C GLN A 77 -13.87 0.95 18.34
N ALA A 78 -14.76 -0.05 18.30
CA ALA A 78 -14.50 -1.34 17.67
C ALA A 78 -14.18 -1.22 16.17
N ALA A 79 -14.87 -0.33 15.45
CA ALA A 79 -14.59 -0.08 14.03
C ALA A 79 -13.20 0.53 13.83
N LEU A 80 -12.80 1.47 14.70
CA LEU A 80 -11.48 2.12 14.66
C LEU A 80 -10.36 1.16 15.09
N SER A 81 -10.54 0.40 16.18
CA SER A 81 -9.58 -0.59 16.66
C SER A 81 -9.45 -1.79 15.70
N GLY A 82 -10.53 -2.20 15.04
CA GLY A 82 -10.49 -3.26 14.03
C GLY A 82 -9.70 -2.88 12.78
N VAL A 83 -9.40 -1.60 12.56
CA VAL A 83 -8.42 -1.14 11.55
C VAL A 83 -7.00 -1.24 12.07
N ALA A 84 -6.76 -0.90 13.34
CA ALA A 84 -5.47 -1.15 13.97
C ALA A 84 -5.13 -2.66 13.93
N GLU A 85 -6.05 -3.54 14.30
CA GLU A 85 -5.82 -4.99 14.27
C GLU A 85 -5.71 -5.59 12.87
N ARG A 86 -6.49 -5.13 11.88
CA ARG A 86 -6.35 -5.59 10.48
C ARG A 86 -5.06 -5.09 9.84
N ASN A 87 -4.60 -3.91 10.24
CA ASN A 87 -3.27 -3.44 9.86
C ASN A 87 -2.20 -4.32 10.52
N ILE A 88 -2.32 -4.67 11.81
CA ILE A 88 -1.37 -5.51 12.55
C ILE A 88 -1.37 -6.99 12.07
N LYS A 89 -2.53 -7.63 11.85
CA LYS A 89 -2.61 -9.03 11.38
C LYS A 89 -2.20 -9.22 9.91
N GLY A 90 -2.23 -8.15 9.10
CA GLY A 90 -1.62 -8.12 7.77
C GLY A 90 -0.09 -7.99 7.80
N MET A 91 0.50 -7.66 8.96
CA MET A 91 1.94 -7.48 9.18
C MET A 91 2.58 -8.78 9.68
N LYS A 92 2.72 -9.78 8.80
CA LYS A 92 3.76 -10.81 9.03
C LYS A 92 5.13 -10.13 8.89
N ALA A 93 5.92 -10.19 9.95
CA ALA A 93 7.26 -9.63 10.06
C ALA A 93 8.22 -10.23 9.01
N ALA A 94 8.51 -9.51 7.92
CA ALA A 94 9.56 -9.89 6.94
C ALA A 94 10.02 -8.75 6.00
N GLY A 95 10.07 -7.50 6.44
CA GLY A 95 10.52 -6.41 5.57
C GLY A 95 11.17 -5.24 6.30
N THR A 96 11.85 -4.39 5.53
CA THR A 96 12.53 -3.19 6.01
C THR A 96 11.62 -2.00 5.73
N LEU A 97 11.40 -1.13 6.72
CA LEU A 97 10.72 0.14 6.50
C LEU A 97 11.48 0.97 5.44
N SER A 98 10.71 1.65 4.58
CA SER A 98 11.27 2.42 3.48
C SER A 98 11.08 3.94 3.61
N CYS A 99 10.06 4.39 4.34
CA CYS A 99 9.88 5.82 4.64
C CYS A 99 9.04 6.09 5.92
N PHE A 100 9.18 7.30 6.46
CA PHE A 100 8.29 7.92 7.44
C PHE A 100 7.26 8.80 6.74
N GLU A 101 6.02 8.83 7.22
CA GLU A 101 4.99 9.77 6.74
C GLU A 101 4.69 10.82 7.81
N VAL A 102 4.80 12.08 7.43
CA VAL A 102 4.53 13.23 8.31
C VAL A 102 3.34 14.00 7.74
N ARG A 103 2.25 14.09 8.53
CA ARG A 103 1.06 14.88 8.22
C ARG A 103 1.00 16.08 9.16
N THR A 104 1.12 17.28 8.61
CA THR A 104 1.04 18.50 9.43
C THR A 104 0.18 19.57 8.79
N ALA A 105 -0.43 20.40 9.63
CA ALA A 105 -0.86 21.71 9.20
C ALA A 105 0.36 22.51 8.69
N TYR A 106 0.19 23.30 7.64
CA TYR A 106 1.28 24.04 6.98
C TYR A 106 1.84 25.12 7.90
N ASN A 107 2.83 24.76 8.71
CA ASN A 107 3.73 25.68 9.38
C ASN A 107 5.00 25.81 8.52
N GLU A 108 5.36 27.04 8.13
CA GLU A 108 6.52 27.29 7.24
C GLU A 108 7.82 26.72 7.80
N SER A 109 8.01 26.76 9.13
CA SER A 109 9.19 26.23 9.80
C SER A 109 9.24 24.70 9.74
N ILE A 110 8.09 24.02 9.89
CA ILE A 110 7.99 22.57 9.72
C ILE A 110 8.28 22.19 8.27
N VAL A 111 7.72 22.91 7.31
CA VAL A 111 7.95 22.67 5.88
C VAL A 111 9.42 22.89 5.50
N ALA A 112 10.06 23.94 6.02
CA ALA A 112 11.48 24.20 5.79
C ALA A 112 12.34 23.07 6.36
N MET A 113 12.01 22.56 7.56
CA MET A 113 12.69 21.43 8.18
C MET A 113 12.50 20.14 7.37
N LEU A 114 11.28 19.86 6.90
CA LEU A 114 11.01 18.68 6.06
C LEU A 114 11.75 18.75 4.73
N LYS A 115 11.82 19.93 4.10
CA LYS A 115 12.56 20.18 2.86
C LYS A 115 14.08 20.06 3.02
N SER A 116 14.63 20.27 4.22
CA SER A 116 16.06 20.09 4.46
C SER A 116 16.49 18.62 4.45
N CYS A 117 15.53 17.69 4.58
CA CYS A 117 15.79 16.27 4.40
C CYS A 117 16.04 15.95 2.92
N ALA A 118 17.28 15.54 2.62
CA ALA A 118 17.61 15.01 1.31
C ALA A 118 16.70 13.82 0.96
N ALA A 119 16.05 13.88 -0.20
CA ALA A 119 15.06 12.92 -0.69
C ALA A 119 13.69 12.92 0.04
N SER A 120 13.34 13.97 0.77
CA SER A 120 11.94 14.20 1.14
C SER A 120 11.08 14.43 -0.12
N THR A 121 9.88 13.86 -0.13
CA THR A 121 8.90 14.08 -1.21
C THR A 121 7.53 14.34 -0.61
N MET A 122 6.78 15.28 -1.18
CA MET A 122 5.39 15.53 -0.80
C MET A 122 4.47 14.87 -1.83
N ASP A 123 3.52 14.07 -1.39
CA ASP A 123 2.54 13.46 -2.29
C ASP A 123 1.30 14.35 -2.52
N SER A 124 0.41 13.90 -3.40
CA SER A 124 -0.83 14.60 -3.73
C SER A 124 -1.79 14.75 -2.54
N THR A 125 -1.60 13.98 -1.47
CA THR A 125 -2.39 14.08 -0.23
C THR A 125 -1.82 15.08 0.76
N LYS A 126 -0.77 15.81 0.37
CA LYS A 126 -0.03 16.75 1.23
C LYS A 126 0.66 16.03 2.41
N THR A 127 0.98 14.74 2.23
CA THR A 127 1.76 13.96 3.17
C THR A 127 3.23 13.99 2.76
N TRP A 128 4.12 14.30 3.70
CA TRP A 128 5.57 14.26 3.48
C TRP A 128 6.09 12.85 3.71
N LYS A 129 6.85 12.34 2.74
CA LYS A 129 7.52 11.04 2.78
C LYS A 129 9.01 11.28 2.95
N LEU A 130 9.56 10.83 4.08
CA LEU A 130 11.00 10.89 4.37
C LEU A 130 11.60 9.50 4.29
N PRO A 131 12.75 9.28 3.65
CA PRO A 131 13.40 7.97 3.65
C PRO A 131 13.79 7.57 5.08
N VAL A 132 13.86 6.27 5.37
CA VAL A 132 14.36 5.80 6.67
C VAL A 132 15.88 5.90 6.69
N HIS A 133 16.36 7.09 7.05
CA HIS A 133 17.77 7.45 7.14
C HIS A 133 18.03 8.24 8.43
N THR A 134 19.27 8.25 8.91
CA THR A 134 19.63 8.92 10.17
C THR A 134 19.27 10.41 10.17
N SER A 135 19.44 11.10 9.04
CA SER A 135 19.03 12.51 8.89
C SER A 135 17.51 12.71 9.01
N SER A 136 16.72 11.81 8.43
CA SER A 136 15.26 11.84 8.54
C SER A 136 14.80 11.55 9.96
N ILE A 137 15.45 10.61 10.65
CA ILE A 137 15.16 10.29 12.05
C ILE A 137 15.38 11.51 12.93
N ARG A 138 16.50 12.24 12.75
CA ARG A 138 16.75 13.50 13.47
C ARG A 138 15.66 14.54 13.24
N ILE A 139 15.21 14.69 11.99
CA ILE A 139 14.11 15.61 11.67
C ILE A 139 12.82 15.20 12.36
N VAL A 140 12.47 13.90 12.34
CA VAL A 140 11.29 13.38 13.05
C VAL A 140 11.39 13.63 14.57
N ILE A 141 12.57 13.41 15.17
CA ILE A 141 12.84 13.72 16.58
C ILE A 141 12.64 15.22 16.87
N SER A 142 13.25 16.10 16.06
CA SER A 142 13.10 17.55 16.23
C SER A 142 11.64 17.98 16.09
N LEU A 143 10.89 17.37 15.17
CA LEU A 143 9.46 17.61 15.00
C LEU A 143 8.65 17.23 16.26
N VAL A 144 8.91 16.08 16.87
CA VAL A 144 8.25 15.66 18.12
C VAL A 144 8.63 16.56 19.29
N ARG A 145 9.91 16.86 19.43
CA ARG A 145 10.47 17.66 20.54
C ARG A 145 10.04 19.12 20.47
N ASP A 146 10.26 19.76 19.32
CA ASP A 146 10.17 21.21 19.16
C ASP A 146 8.74 21.65 18.82
N TYR A 147 7.93 20.78 18.17
CA TYR A 147 6.57 21.10 17.74
C TYR A 147 5.48 20.27 18.43
N GLY A 148 5.85 19.37 19.35
CA GLY A 148 4.88 18.58 20.11
C GLY A 148 4.10 17.56 19.27
N LEU A 149 4.64 17.16 18.12
CA LEU A 149 4.02 16.20 17.22
C LEU A 149 3.82 14.84 17.88
N SER A 150 2.66 14.22 17.67
CA SER A 150 2.43 12.84 18.11
C SER A 150 3.09 11.87 17.13
N ILE A 151 3.78 10.87 17.68
CA ILE A 151 4.52 9.87 16.92
C ILE A 151 3.97 8.49 17.26
N ASP A 152 3.69 7.70 16.23
CA ASP A 152 3.30 6.30 16.42
C ASP A 152 4.47 5.50 17.05
N PRO A 153 4.24 4.69 18.11
CA PRO A 153 5.30 3.92 18.77
C PRO A 153 6.11 3.04 17.82
N SER A 154 5.50 2.50 16.77
CA SER A 154 6.19 1.68 15.77
C SER A 154 7.24 2.47 14.98
N VAL A 155 7.08 3.79 14.85
CA VAL A 155 8.08 4.69 14.24
C VAL A 155 9.34 4.75 15.12
N LEU A 156 9.15 4.85 16.44
CA LEU A 156 10.25 4.94 17.41
C LEU A 156 11.05 3.63 17.46
N GLU A 157 10.38 2.48 17.53
CA GLU A 157 11.03 1.17 17.48
C GLU A 157 11.88 0.99 16.21
N SER A 158 11.35 1.49 15.10
CA SER A 158 12.01 1.40 13.80
C SER A 158 13.19 2.34 13.68
N ALA A 159 13.07 3.56 14.20
CA ALA A 159 14.17 4.50 14.32
C ALA A 159 15.28 3.91 15.20
N GLN A 160 14.94 3.34 16.36
CA GLN A 160 15.90 2.64 17.23
C GLN A 160 16.59 1.48 16.52
N SER A 161 15.86 0.66 15.75
CA SER A 161 16.44 -0.47 15.01
C SER A 161 17.49 0.00 13.99
N VAL A 162 17.20 1.07 13.26
CA VAL A 162 18.10 1.66 12.26
C VAL A 162 19.33 2.27 12.92
N LEU A 163 19.14 3.01 14.01
CA LEU A 163 20.25 3.61 14.75
C LEU A 163 21.14 2.57 15.41
N LYS A 164 20.57 1.50 16.00
CA LYS A 164 21.34 0.39 16.56
C LYS A 164 22.20 -0.31 15.51
N LYS A 165 21.68 -0.49 14.29
CA LYS A 165 22.46 -1.05 13.17
C LYS A 165 23.62 -0.15 12.73
N ASN A 166 23.43 1.16 12.82
CA ASN A 166 24.44 2.16 12.46
C ASN A 166 25.29 2.62 13.66
N ALA A 167 25.09 2.06 14.86
CA ALA A 167 25.78 2.52 16.08
C ALA A 167 27.30 2.27 16.02
N ALA A 168 27.74 1.30 15.21
CA ALA A 168 29.16 1.07 14.93
C ALA A 168 29.84 2.27 14.25
N ASP A 169 29.08 3.13 13.57
CA ASP A 169 29.59 4.27 12.79
C ASP A 169 29.63 5.59 13.60
N GLY A 170 29.57 5.53 14.95
CA GLY A 170 29.71 6.72 15.81
C GLY A 170 28.42 7.51 16.06
N PHE A 171 27.25 6.92 15.83
CA PHE A 171 25.94 7.58 16.02
C PHE A 171 25.37 7.50 17.46
N ILE A 172 26.23 7.35 18.47
CA ILE A 172 25.82 7.16 19.88
C ILE A 172 24.91 8.30 20.37
N ASP A 173 25.15 9.54 19.93
CA ASP A 173 24.36 10.69 20.34
C ASP A 173 22.92 10.64 19.83
N VAL A 174 22.68 10.07 18.63
CA VAL A 174 21.32 9.98 18.06
C VAL A 174 20.49 8.91 18.76
N CYS A 175 21.11 7.83 19.23
CA CYS A 175 20.42 6.84 20.05
C CYS A 175 19.92 7.47 21.36
N ARG A 176 20.76 8.25 22.03
CA ARG A 176 20.37 8.98 23.26
C ARG A 176 19.24 9.97 23.01
N GLU A 177 19.27 10.68 21.88
CA GLU A 177 18.18 11.58 21.49
C GLU A 177 16.86 10.83 21.27
N VAL A 178 16.88 9.64 20.65
CA VAL A 178 15.66 8.82 20.48
C VAL A 178 15.13 8.33 21.82
N ASP A 179 15.99 7.85 22.70
CA ASP A 179 15.57 7.36 24.02
C ASP A 179 14.99 8.51 24.85
N ALA A 180 15.57 9.71 24.80
CA ALA A 180 15.02 10.90 25.44
C ALA A 180 13.64 11.31 24.87
N VAL A 181 13.41 11.13 23.56
CA VAL A 181 12.10 11.37 22.95
C VAL A 181 11.08 10.32 23.39
N ILE A 182 11.48 9.06 23.52
CA ILE A 182 10.62 7.99 24.04
C ILE A 182 10.20 8.33 25.47
N GLU A 183 11.15 8.65 26.35
CA GLU A 183 10.86 9.08 27.72
C GLU A 183 9.95 10.33 27.77
N LEU A 184 10.16 11.30 26.86
CA LEU A 184 9.30 12.47 26.72
C LEU A 184 7.86 12.08 26.30
N CYS A 185 7.72 11.14 25.38
CA CYS A 185 6.42 10.66 24.93
C CYS A 185 5.71 9.90 26.06
N GLU A 186 6.41 8.98 26.72
CA GLU A 186 5.88 8.20 27.84
C GLU A 186 5.50 9.08 29.04
N SER A 187 6.31 10.08 29.38
CA SER A 187 6.00 11.04 30.45
C SER A 187 4.79 11.90 30.12
N ARG A 188 4.61 12.33 28.87
CA ARG A 188 3.39 13.04 28.42
C ARG A 188 2.15 12.15 28.54
N ILE A 189 2.26 10.87 28.17
CA ILE A 189 1.18 9.89 28.34
C ILE A 189 0.87 9.69 29.83
N ALA A 190 1.88 9.53 30.68
CA ALA A 190 1.71 9.33 32.12
C ALA A 190 1.14 10.57 32.84
N GLN A 191 1.52 11.78 32.41
CA GLN A 191 0.99 13.04 32.97
C GLN A 191 -0.41 13.37 32.45
N SER A 192 -0.85 12.73 31.37
CA SER A 192 -2.25 12.75 30.93
C SER A 192 -3.12 11.90 31.86
N THR A 193 -3.31 12.38 33.10
CA THR A 193 -4.43 11.92 33.92
C THR A 193 -5.74 12.24 33.19
N PRO A 194 -6.79 11.41 33.30
CA PRO A 194 -8.09 11.68 32.70
C PRO A 194 -8.79 12.82 33.47
N ARG A 195 -8.28 14.04 33.29
CA ARG A 195 -9.01 15.27 33.58
C ARG A 195 -9.88 15.58 32.37
N ALA A 196 -11.12 16.02 32.61
CA ALA A 196 -11.95 16.64 31.59
C ALA A 196 -11.12 17.72 30.86
N MET A 197 -10.77 17.45 29.60
CA MET A 197 -9.93 18.35 28.80
C MET A 197 -10.70 19.63 28.46
N PRO A 198 -10.13 20.82 28.66
CA PRO A 198 -10.60 22.02 27.97
C PRO A 198 -10.15 21.99 26.49
N PRO A 199 -10.82 22.76 25.61
CA PRO A 199 -10.77 22.56 24.17
C PRO A 199 -9.48 23.15 23.58
N LEU A 200 -8.69 22.29 22.95
CA LEU A 200 -7.70 22.72 21.96
C LEU A 200 -8.15 22.17 20.61
N ALA A 201 -8.37 23.08 19.66
CA ALA A 201 -8.48 22.75 18.24
C ALA A 201 -7.12 22.26 17.75
N VAL A 202 -6.80 20.99 18.00
CA VAL A 202 -5.61 20.36 17.43
C VAL A 202 -5.99 19.82 16.06
N LEU A 203 -5.51 20.49 15.01
CA LEU A 203 -5.36 19.87 13.71
C LEU A 203 -4.59 18.56 13.93
N ASP A 204 -5.17 17.42 13.54
CA ASP A 204 -4.60 16.08 13.74
C ASP A 204 -3.27 15.97 12.99
N THR A 205 -2.20 16.36 13.70
CA THR A 205 -0.85 16.53 13.17
C THR A 205 -0.06 15.36 13.74
N SER A 206 0.01 14.27 12.96
CA SER A 206 0.55 12.99 13.39
C SER A 206 1.64 12.49 12.43
N ILE A 207 2.63 11.81 13.01
CA ILE A 207 3.69 11.11 12.29
C ILE A 207 3.35 9.61 12.32
N VAL A 208 3.11 9.04 11.15
CA VAL A 208 2.71 7.63 11.01
C VAL A 208 3.79 6.87 10.23
N ALA A 209 4.21 5.71 10.76
CA ALA A 209 5.02 4.77 9.99
C ALA A 209 4.10 3.94 9.11
N ASN A 210 4.02 4.26 7.82
CA ASN A 210 3.33 3.41 6.85
C ASN A 210 4.31 2.48 6.14
N TRP A 211 4.08 1.18 6.30
CA TRP A 211 4.68 0.17 5.45
C TRP A 211 4.06 0.19 4.06
N MET A 212 4.77 0.79 3.10
CA MET A 212 4.34 0.73 1.70
C MET A 212 4.47 -0.71 1.15
N ARG A 213 3.33 -1.42 1.07
CA ARG A 213 3.16 -2.70 0.35
C ARG A 213 3.56 -2.64 -1.14
N GLY A 214 3.80 -1.44 -1.69
CA GLY A 214 4.21 -1.23 -3.09
C GLY A 214 5.57 -1.85 -3.47
N ASN A 215 6.50 -2.02 -2.52
CA ASN A 215 7.82 -2.57 -2.85
C ASN A 215 7.86 -4.10 -2.89
N ALA A 216 6.99 -4.81 -2.17
CA ALA A 216 6.95 -6.27 -2.23
C ALA A 216 6.47 -6.77 -3.60
N ALA A 217 5.35 -6.23 -4.10
CA ALA A 217 4.85 -6.57 -5.43
C ALA A 217 5.82 -6.14 -6.55
N ARG A 218 6.48 -4.99 -6.40
CA ARG A 218 7.49 -4.51 -7.37
C ARG A 218 8.75 -5.36 -7.33
N ARG A 219 9.19 -5.82 -6.15
CA ARG A 219 10.29 -6.79 -5.99
C ARG A 219 9.94 -8.14 -6.59
N GLU A 220 8.72 -8.62 -6.41
CA GLU A 220 8.30 -9.91 -6.97
C GLU A 220 8.23 -9.83 -8.50
N LYS A 221 7.62 -8.77 -9.06
CA LYS A 221 7.69 -8.50 -10.50
C LYS A 221 9.12 -8.33 -11.00
N SER A 222 9.99 -7.68 -10.22
CA SER A 222 11.41 -7.51 -10.57
C SER A 222 12.18 -8.84 -10.55
N LYS A 223 11.92 -9.72 -9.58
CA LYS A 223 12.48 -11.07 -9.53
C LYS A 223 11.99 -11.93 -10.68
N GLU A 224 10.70 -11.85 -10.99
CA GLU A 224 10.08 -12.55 -12.11
C GLU A 224 10.71 -12.09 -13.44
N GLN A 225 10.83 -10.78 -13.65
CA GLN A 225 11.46 -10.20 -14.82
C GLN A 225 12.95 -10.55 -14.92
N ALA A 226 13.68 -10.56 -13.80
CA ALA A 226 15.08 -11.01 -13.76
C ALA A 226 15.21 -12.51 -14.06
N SER A 227 14.26 -13.33 -13.61
CA SER A 227 14.20 -14.76 -13.92
C SER A 227 13.89 -15.01 -15.39
N ALA A 228 12.93 -14.26 -15.96
CA ALA A 228 12.59 -14.28 -17.38
C ALA A 228 13.80 -13.87 -18.23
N SER A 229 14.50 -12.80 -17.87
CA SER A 229 15.71 -12.34 -18.55
C SER A 229 16.82 -13.40 -18.57
N ARG A 230 17.09 -14.06 -17.43
CA ARG A 230 18.04 -15.19 -17.38
C ARG A 230 17.60 -16.36 -18.25
N THR A 231 16.30 -16.62 -18.30
CA THR A 231 15.74 -17.70 -19.13
C THR A 231 15.87 -17.36 -20.61
N GLY A 232 15.64 -16.11 -21.00
CA GLY A 232 15.85 -15.61 -22.36
C GLY A 232 17.30 -15.72 -22.82
N ALA A 233 18.27 -15.36 -21.96
CA ALA A 233 19.69 -15.50 -22.28
C ALA A 233 20.08 -16.98 -22.50
N ARG A 234 19.58 -17.89 -21.65
CA ARG A 234 19.80 -19.34 -21.82
C ARG A 234 19.10 -19.90 -23.05
N ALA A 235 17.93 -19.38 -23.39
CA ALA A 235 17.21 -19.77 -24.60
C ALA A 235 17.99 -19.35 -25.86
N ALA A 236 18.55 -18.14 -25.89
CA ALA A 236 19.42 -17.71 -26.99
C ALA A 236 20.65 -18.64 -27.14
N GLN A 237 21.34 -18.97 -26.03
CA GLN A 237 22.47 -19.91 -26.08
C GLN A 237 22.04 -21.30 -26.60
N ARG A 238 20.90 -21.82 -26.13
CA ARG A 238 20.36 -23.09 -26.64
C ARG A 238 19.98 -23.04 -28.11
N ALA A 239 19.66 -21.87 -28.64
CA ALA A 239 19.37 -21.69 -30.05
C ALA A 239 20.65 -21.87 -30.89
N ILE A 240 21.74 -21.24 -30.44
CA ILE A 240 23.10 -21.38 -31.01
C ILE A 240 23.54 -22.85 -30.94
N ASP A 241 23.44 -23.48 -29.77
CA ASP A 241 23.86 -24.88 -29.59
C ASP A 241 23.09 -25.87 -30.49
N ARG A 242 21.95 -25.45 -31.06
CA ARG A 242 21.09 -26.23 -31.95
C ARG A 242 21.16 -25.82 -33.42
N GLY A 243 21.98 -24.83 -33.79
CA GLY A 243 22.16 -24.42 -35.18
C GLY A 243 21.04 -23.52 -35.73
N PHE A 244 20.39 -22.71 -34.89
CA PHE A 244 19.30 -21.81 -35.32
C PHE A 244 19.78 -20.43 -35.85
N GLU A 245 21.07 -20.23 -36.06
CA GLU A 245 21.63 -18.93 -36.46
C GLU A 245 21.17 -18.48 -37.85
N GLU A 246 21.17 -19.39 -38.82
CA GLU A 246 20.74 -19.09 -40.19
C GLU A 246 19.25 -18.72 -40.22
N GLU A 247 18.43 -19.48 -39.51
CA GLU A 247 17.00 -19.21 -39.37
C GLU A 247 16.75 -17.86 -38.71
N ALA A 248 17.45 -17.56 -37.61
CA ALA A 248 17.36 -16.29 -36.90
C ALA A 248 17.76 -15.09 -37.78
N ALA A 249 18.76 -15.25 -38.66
CA ALA A 249 19.18 -14.21 -39.58
C ALA A 249 18.13 -13.86 -40.65
N LEU A 250 17.25 -14.81 -40.98
CA LEU A 250 16.18 -14.63 -41.96
C LEU A 250 14.88 -14.07 -41.34
N MET A 251 14.74 -14.09 -40.01
CA MET A 251 13.52 -13.64 -39.36
C MET A 251 13.38 -12.12 -39.40
N ASN A 252 12.25 -11.65 -39.95
CA ASN A 252 11.89 -10.24 -39.90
C ASN A 252 11.16 -9.88 -38.59
N ARG A 253 10.98 -8.58 -38.34
CA ARG A 253 10.34 -8.08 -37.10
C ARG A 253 8.89 -8.52 -36.95
N GLU A 254 8.15 -8.68 -38.05
CA GLU A 254 6.76 -9.10 -38.03
C GLU A 254 6.63 -10.57 -37.62
N GLN A 255 7.48 -11.44 -38.16
CA GLN A 255 7.59 -12.85 -37.79
C GLN A 255 7.98 -13.01 -36.32
N ILE A 256 8.97 -12.25 -35.84
CA ILE A 256 9.36 -12.24 -34.41
C ILE A 256 8.19 -11.84 -33.52
N ALA A 257 7.43 -10.80 -33.91
CA ALA A 257 6.26 -10.36 -33.17
C ALA A 257 5.12 -11.39 -33.20
N ALA A 258 4.91 -12.08 -34.33
CA ALA A 258 3.93 -13.16 -34.47
C ALA A 258 4.28 -14.34 -33.57
N VAL A 259 5.54 -14.80 -33.59
CA VAL A 259 6.06 -15.83 -32.69
C VAL A 259 5.82 -15.45 -31.24
N HIS A 260 6.17 -14.22 -30.84
CA HIS A 260 6.00 -13.77 -29.48
C HIS A 260 4.53 -13.73 -29.02
N ARG A 261 3.63 -13.33 -29.92
CA ARG A 261 2.18 -13.30 -29.67
C ARG A 261 1.63 -14.71 -29.42
N ASN A 262 1.97 -15.66 -30.30
CA ASN A 262 1.55 -17.06 -30.16
C ASN A 262 2.14 -17.71 -28.90
N LEU A 263 3.38 -17.37 -28.57
CA LEU A 263 4.01 -17.82 -27.34
C LEU A 263 3.28 -17.32 -26.09
N LYS A 264 2.85 -16.04 -26.06
CA LYS A 264 2.05 -15.48 -24.97
C LYS A 264 0.67 -16.12 -24.88
N ALA A 265 0.01 -16.37 -26.00
CA ALA A 265 -1.28 -17.05 -26.05
C ALA A 265 -1.19 -18.45 -25.41
N LEU A 266 -0.19 -19.24 -25.81
CA LEU A 266 0.03 -20.58 -25.27
C LEU A 266 0.45 -20.55 -23.79
N ALA A 267 1.30 -19.59 -23.39
CA ALA A 267 1.71 -19.41 -22.00
C ALA A 267 0.54 -19.02 -21.08
N GLY A 268 -0.46 -18.30 -21.60
CA GLY A 268 -1.63 -17.84 -20.86
C GLY A 268 -2.57 -18.96 -20.43
N VAL A 269 -2.61 -20.07 -21.18
CA VAL A 269 -3.39 -21.27 -20.84
C VAL A 269 -2.56 -22.36 -20.17
N CYS A 270 -1.23 -22.25 -20.19
CA CYS A 270 -0.33 -23.22 -19.57
C CYS A 270 -0.26 -22.99 -18.06
N ASP A 271 -0.50 -24.03 -17.25
CA ASP A 271 -0.36 -23.99 -15.78
C ASP A 271 1.11 -24.13 -15.31
N GLY A 272 2.04 -24.30 -16.24
CA GLY A 272 3.45 -24.60 -15.97
C GLY A 272 3.77 -26.09 -15.95
N ALA A 273 2.93 -26.92 -16.59
CA ALA A 273 2.98 -28.38 -16.55
C ALA A 273 2.84 -28.92 -15.12
N ALA A 274 2.00 -28.27 -14.31
CA ALA A 274 1.68 -28.72 -12.96
C ALA A 274 0.69 -29.89 -12.99
N THR A 275 -0.18 -29.93 -14.01
CA THR A 275 -1.15 -30.99 -14.28
C THR A 275 -1.00 -31.50 -15.71
N GLN A 276 -1.52 -32.71 -15.97
CA GLN A 276 -1.56 -33.31 -17.31
C GLN A 276 -2.96 -33.08 -17.89
N ASP A 277 -3.14 -31.95 -18.56
CA ASP A 277 -4.44 -31.48 -19.08
C ASP A 277 -4.47 -31.33 -20.61
N ASP A 278 -3.40 -31.75 -21.30
CA ASP A 278 -3.19 -31.61 -22.76
C ASP A 278 -3.25 -30.15 -23.28
N VAL A 279 -3.10 -29.15 -22.39
CA VAL A 279 -3.14 -27.73 -22.72
C VAL A 279 -1.84 -27.03 -22.31
N GLY A 280 -1.36 -26.12 -23.17
CA GLY A 280 -0.13 -25.37 -22.94
C GLY A 280 1.14 -26.15 -23.32
N PHE A 281 2.25 -25.78 -22.69
CA PHE A 281 3.56 -26.38 -22.93
C PHE A 281 3.72 -27.72 -22.22
N ASN A 282 4.44 -28.67 -22.84
CA ASN A 282 4.92 -29.86 -22.15
C ASN A 282 5.95 -29.50 -21.06
N GLY A 283 6.26 -30.43 -20.14
CA GLY A 283 7.19 -30.19 -19.02
C GLY A 283 8.55 -29.59 -19.42
N PRO A 284 9.30 -30.19 -20.36
CA PRO A 284 10.59 -29.64 -20.82
C PRO A 284 10.50 -28.23 -21.41
N ASP A 285 9.42 -27.93 -22.13
CA ASP A 285 9.22 -26.67 -22.82
C ASP A 285 8.59 -25.60 -21.90
N ALA A 286 7.84 -25.97 -20.85
CA ALA A 286 7.05 -25.05 -20.02
C ALA A 286 7.87 -23.93 -19.38
N LYS A 287 9.04 -24.27 -18.83
CA LYS A 287 9.94 -23.28 -18.22
C LYS A 287 10.49 -22.30 -19.25
N VAL A 288 10.88 -22.81 -20.43
CA VAL A 288 11.46 -21.98 -21.50
C VAL A 288 10.38 -21.11 -22.14
N GLY A 289 9.25 -21.70 -22.49
CA GLY A 289 8.12 -21.02 -23.13
C GLY A 289 7.53 -19.91 -22.28
N ARG A 290 7.27 -20.17 -20.97
CA ARG A 290 6.82 -19.10 -20.05
C ARG A 290 7.88 -18.01 -19.87
N GLY A 291 9.14 -18.40 -19.70
CA GLY A 291 10.24 -17.43 -19.52
C GLY A 291 10.40 -16.50 -20.72
N LEU A 292 10.27 -17.03 -21.94
CA LEU A 292 10.29 -16.26 -23.17
C LEU A 292 9.02 -15.41 -23.35
N ALA A 293 7.83 -15.92 -23.03
CA ALA A 293 6.58 -15.16 -23.11
C ALA A 293 6.52 -13.95 -22.15
N LEU A 294 7.25 -14.00 -21.04
CA LEU A 294 7.36 -12.90 -20.08
C LEU A 294 8.31 -11.78 -20.54
N LEU A 295 9.11 -12.00 -21.58
CA LEU A 295 10.00 -10.96 -22.09
C LEU A 295 9.18 -9.83 -22.75
N PRO A 296 9.67 -8.58 -22.72
CA PRO A 296 9.01 -7.48 -23.44
C PRO A 296 9.06 -7.67 -24.96
N VAL A 297 10.22 -8.09 -25.46
CA VAL A 297 10.53 -8.31 -26.88
C VAL A 297 11.47 -9.52 -26.96
N LEU A 298 11.34 -10.32 -28.02
CA LEU A 298 12.25 -11.43 -28.32
C LEU A 298 13.36 -10.95 -29.26
N ASP A 299 14.58 -11.43 -29.01
CA ASP A 299 15.66 -11.39 -30.00
C ASP A 299 15.44 -12.43 -31.11
N SER A 300 16.09 -12.28 -32.27
CA SER A 300 15.89 -13.18 -33.42
C SER A 300 16.25 -14.64 -33.10
N LEU A 301 17.34 -14.88 -32.36
CA LEU A 301 17.71 -16.24 -31.90
C LEU A 301 16.67 -16.85 -30.96
N GLN A 302 16.12 -16.03 -30.05
CA GLN A 302 15.05 -16.48 -29.15
C GLN A 302 13.77 -16.79 -29.93
N ALA A 303 13.47 -16.00 -30.94
CA ALA A 303 12.30 -16.18 -31.80
C ALA A 303 12.42 -17.43 -32.68
N ALA A 304 13.60 -17.73 -33.24
CA ALA A 304 13.83 -18.95 -34.02
C ALA A 304 13.63 -20.20 -33.15
N LEU A 305 14.22 -20.24 -31.96
CA LEU A 305 14.00 -21.33 -31.01
C LEU A 305 12.52 -21.45 -30.60
N ALA A 306 11.87 -20.32 -30.31
CA ALA A 306 10.46 -20.30 -29.96
C ALA A 306 9.57 -20.79 -31.11
N ARG A 307 9.89 -20.44 -32.36
CA ARG A 307 9.18 -20.91 -33.56
C ARG A 307 9.27 -22.43 -33.70
N ALA A 308 10.48 -22.98 -33.65
CA ALA A 308 10.71 -24.43 -33.70
C ALA A 308 9.98 -25.17 -32.57
N MET A 309 9.89 -24.56 -31.38
CA MET A 309 9.13 -25.10 -30.26
C MET A 309 7.61 -25.04 -30.53
N LEU A 310 7.08 -23.92 -31.02
CA LEU A 310 5.65 -23.70 -31.29
C LEU A 310 5.09 -24.63 -32.37
N GLN A 311 5.93 -25.10 -33.31
CA GLN A 311 5.54 -26.11 -34.31
C GLN A 311 5.00 -27.42 -33.69
N LYS A 312 5.39 -27.76 -32.46
CA LYS A 312 4.83 -28.93 -31.74
C LYS A 312 3.39 -28.71 -31.27
N TYR A 313 2.95 -27.45 -31.16
CA TYR A 313 1.68 -27.04 -30.56
C TYR A 313 0.68 -26.54 -31.61
N THR A 314 0.88 -26.92 -32.88
CA THR A 314 0.01 -26.59 -34.02
C THR A 314 -1.47 -26.88 -33.77
N ARG A 315 -1.79 -27.99 -33.09
CA ARG A 315 -3.16 -28.36 -32.72
C ARG A 315 -3.82 -27.36 -31.77
N GLN A 316 -3.07 -26.75 -30.86
CA GLN A 316 -3.58 -25.79 -29.88
C GLN A 316 -3.65 -24.36 -30.44
N LEU A 317 -2.71 -23.99 -31.33
CA LEU A 317 -2.60 -22.65 -31.89
C LEU A 317 -3.44 -22.45 -33.17
N GLY A 318 -3.76 -23.52 -33.89
CA GLY A 318 -4.39 -23.47 -35.20
C GLY A 318 -3.38 -23.23 -36.34
N LYS A 319 -3.80 -23.49 -37.58
CA LYS A 319 -2.95 -23.38 -38.77
C LYS A 319 -2.58 -21.93 -39.09
N GLU A 320 -3.53 -21.00 -38.95
CA GLU A 320 -3.32 -19.57 -39.23
C GLU A 320 -2.17 -18.98 -38.39
N ALA A 321 -2.08 -19.38 -37.12
CA ALA A 321 -1.00 -18.94 -36.23
C ALA A 321 0.38 -19.39 -36.74
N ILE A 322 0.47 -20.57 -37.36
CA ILE A 322 1.71 -21.14 -37.89
C ILE A 322 2.12 -20.45 -39.20
N GLU A 323 1.14 -20.15 -40.04
CA GLU A 323 1.36 -19.40 -41.28
C GLU A 323 1.89 -17.99 -41.00
N GLN A 324 1.39 -17.31 -39.95
CA GLN A 324 1.87 -15.99 -39.54
C GLN A 324 3.32 -15.98 -39.03
N MET A 325 3.88 -17.12 -38.64
CA MET A 325 5.25 -17.25 -38.14
C MET A 325 6.25 -17.72 -39.21
N SER A 326 5.75 -18.20 -40.34
CA SER A 326 6.55 -18.76 -41.43
C SER A 326 7.25 -17.65 -42.21
#